data_AF-A0A0L0ER70-F1
#
_entry.id   AF-A0A0L0ER70-F1
#
_cell.length_a   1.000
_cell.length_b   1.000
_cell.length_c   1.000
_cell.angle_alpha   90.00
_cell.angle_beta   90.00
_cell.angle_gamma   90.00
#
_symmetry.space_group_name_H-M   'P 1'
#
loop_
_entity.id
_entity.type
_entity.pdbx_description
1 polymer ?
#
loop_
_entity_poly.entity_id
_entity_poly.type
_entity_poly.pdbx_seq_one_letter_code
_entity_poly.pdbx_strand_id
1 'polypeptide(L)'
;MKRLLLLVLTMITSMSYANPLAGTYTIKSIRVSDATGYTYVYTTTPVDHKNTSCTETDSFAISRDAKSYDHIYSSLLAAGATGNQVQIWVAYGNGECLNNRQRIALTEIKF
;
A
#
# COMPACT_ATOMS: atom_id res chain seq x y z
N MET A 1 4.24 0.44 -46.38
CA MET A 1 3.35 0.99 -45.32
C MET A 1 2.87 -0.03 -44.29
N LYS A 2 2.69 -1.33 -44.61
CA LYS A 2 2.26 -2.35 -43.63
C LYS A 2 3.25 -2.67 -42.49
N ARG A 3 4.55 -2.49 -42.71
CA ARG A 3 5.59 -2.73 -41.68
C ARG A 3 5.68 -1.64 -40.61
N LEU A 4 5.24 -0.42 -40.92
CA LEU A 4 5.24 0.70 -39.96
C LEU A 4 4.11 0.55 -38.92
N LEU A 5 2.98 -0.04 -39.33
CA LEU A 5 1.82 -0.28 -38.45
C LEU A 5 2.13 -1.32 -37.35
N LEU A 6 3.02 -2.28 -37.64
CA LEU A 6 3.41 -3.31 -36.67
C LEU A 6 4.29 -2.77 -35.54
N LEU A 7 5.11 -1.75 -35.81
CA LEU A 7 6.01 -1.15 -34.81
C LEU A 7 5.26 -0.27 -33.80
N VAL A 8 4.15 0.35 -34.21
CA VAL A 8 3.30 1.16 -33.32
C VAL A 8 2.52 0.25 -32.36
N LEU A 9 2.15 -0.96 -32.78
CA LEU A 9 1.38 -1.89 -31.94
C LEU A 9 2.22 -2.51 -30.80
N THR A 10 3.54 -2.61 -30.95
CA THR A 10 4.44 -3.16 -29.93
C THR A 10 4.82 -2.17 -28.82
N MET A 11 4.47 -0.89 -28.94
CA MET A 11 4.80 0.14 -27.94
C MET A 11 3.70 0.40 -26.90
N ILE A 12 2.55 -0.28 -26.97
CA ILE A 12 1.37 0.04 -26.14
C ILE A 12 1.36 -0.73 -24.79
N THR A 13 2.28 -1.65 -24.54
CA THR A 13 2.14 -2.59 -23.41
C THR A 13 2.79 -2.20 -22.08
N SER A 14 3.41 -1.03 -21.95
CA SER A 14 3.92 -0.56 -20.65
C SER A 14 2.95 0.40 -19.97
N MET A 15 1.72 -0.05 -19.69
CA MET A 15 0.86 0.65 -18.72
C MET A 15 1.40 0.35 -17.32
N SER A 16 2.26 1.24 -16.81
CA SER A 16 2.63 1.26 -15.39
C SER A 16 1.39 1.58 -14.58
N TYR A 17 0.88 0.61 -13.82
CA TYR A 17 -0.25 0.83 -12.92
C TYR A 17 0.20 1.72 -11.75
N ALA A 18 -0.46 2.86 -11.57
CA ALA A 18 -0.31 3.66 -10.37
C ALA A 18 -0.98 2.95 -9.19
N ASN A 19 -0.35 2.99 -8.02
CA ASN A 19 -1.00 2.54 -6.78
C ASN A 19 -2.22 3.44 -6.51
N PRO A 20 -3.40 2.90 -6.19
CA PRO A 20 -4.56 3.69 -5.82
C PRO A 20 -4.42 4.26 -4.39
N LEU A 21 -4.98 5.45 -4.19
CA LEU A 21 -5.09 6.06 -2.86
C LEU A 21 -6.18 5.33 -2.09
N ALA A 22 -5.85 4.75 -0.94
CA ALA A 22 -6.85 4.20 -0.04
C ALA A 22 -7.49 5.29 0.82
N GLY A 23 -6.74 6.34 1.15
CA GLY A 23 -7.30 7.49 1.86
C GLY A 23 -6.33 8.12 2.84
N THR A 24 -6.87 8.97 3.70
CA THR A 24 -6.16 9.68 4.76
C THR A 24 -6.55 9.10 6.11
N TYR A 25 -5.58 8.65 6.89
CA TYR A 25 -5.83 7.92 8.13
C TYR A 25 -5.04 8.50 9.31
N THR A 26 -5.61 8.39 10.51
CA THR A 26 -4.87 8.55 11.76
C THR A 26 -4.42 7.17 12.24
N ILE A 27 -3.14 7.06 12.60
CA ILE A 27 -2.56 5.80 13.08
C ILE A 27 -2.92 5.60 14.55
N LYS A 28 -3.58 4.49 14.85
CA LYS A 28 -3.95 4.10 16.21
C LYS A 28 -2.83 3.30 16.88
N SER A 29 -2.30 2.29 16.17
CA SER A 29 -1.22 1.46 16.67
C SER A 29 -0.52 0.71 15.53
N ILE A 30 0.73 0.32 15.76
CA ILE A 30 1.50 -0.50 14.82
C ILE A 30 1.96 -1.76 15.55
N ARG A 31 1.77 -2.92 14.93
CA ARG A 31 2.20 -4.21 15.47
C ARG A 31 3.15 -4.89 14.51
N VAL A 32 4.35 -5.18 14.97
CA VAL A 32 5.33 -5.99 14.25
C VAL A 32 5.14 -7.45 14.63
N SER A 33 5.11 -8.36 13.66
CA SER A 33 4.88 -9.79 13.88
C SER A 33 6.00 -10.62 13.22
N ASP A 34 6.86 -11.24 14.04
CA ASP A 34 7.88 -12.16 13.54
C ASP A 34 7.28 -13.44 12.97
N ALA A 35 6.15 -13.91 13.53
CA ALA A 35 5.49 -15.14 13.09
C ALA A 35 4.97 -15.07 11.64
N THR A 36 4.60 -13.88 11.17
CA THR A 36 4.05 -13.67 9.84
C THR A 36 5.00 -12.91 8.90
N GLY A 37 6.09 -12.34 9.41
CA GLY A 37 6.99 -11.48 8.65
C GLY A 37 6.36 -10.13 8.25
N TYR A 38 5.23 -9.75 8.88
CA TYR A 38 4.47 -8.56 8.51
C TYR A 38 4.39 -7.55 9.65
N THR A 39 4.24 -6.29 9.26
CA THR A 39 3.87 -5.19 10.15
C THR A 39 2.44 -4.78 9.86
N TYR A 40 1.60 -4.80 10.89
CA TYR A 40 0.20 -4.41 10.83
C TYR A 40 0.01 -2.98 11.32
N VAL A 41 -0.78 -2.22 10.57
CA VAL A 41 -1.01 -0.79 10.79
C VAL A 41 -2.49 -0.59 11.06
N TYR A 42 -2.82 -0.39 12.33
CA TYR A 42 -4.18 -0.17 12.78
C TYR A 42 -4.48 1.33 12.72
N THR A 43 -5.57 1.66 12.06
CA THR A 43 -6.08 3.02 11.90
C THR A 43 -7.25 3.27 12.84
N THR A 44 -7.60 4.53 13.08
CA THR A 44 -8.77 4.87 13.91
C THR A 44 -10.10 4.55 13.23
N THR A 45 -10.13 4.60 11.89
CA THR A 45 -11.24 4.17 11.05
C THR A 45 -10.91 2.84 10.35
N PRO A 46 -11.92 2.01 10.02
CA PRO A 46 -11.70 0.78 9.25
C PRO A 46 -11.09 1.02 7.87
N VAL A 47 -10.47 -0.03 7.32
CA VAL A 47 -9.92 -0.04 5.96
C VAL A 47 -11.02 -0.34 4.94
N ASP A 48 -11.65 0.72 4.44
CA ASP A 48 -12.76 0.60 3.48
C ASP A 48 -12.28 0.45 2.03
N HIS A 49 -11.18 1.12 1.65
CA HIS A 49 -10.60 1.02 0.32
C HIS A 49 -9.54 -0.09 0.26
N LYS A 50 -10.00 -1.30 -0.05
CA LYS A 50 -9.17 -2.49 -0.25
C LYS A 50 -9.58 -3.26 -1.49
N ASN A 51 -8.65 -4.07 -2.00
CA ASN A 51 -8.95 -5.04 -3.03
C ASN A 51 -10.02 -6.03 -2.51
N THR A 52 -10.90 -6.47 -3.42
CA THR A 52 -12.01 -7.38 -3.10
C THR A 52 -11.54 -8.74 -2.56
N SER A 53 -10.31 -9.15 -2.89
CA SER A 53 -9.69 -10.38 -2.38
C SER A 53 -9.16 -10.26 -0.94
N CYS A 54 -8.95 -9.05 -0.43
CA CYS A 54 -8.52 -8.84 0.95
C CYS A 54 -9.78 -8.84 1.84
N THR A 55 -9.91 -9.75 2.81
CA THR A 55 -11.14 -9.88 3.60
C THR A 55 -11.14 -9.05 4.87
N GLU A 56 -9.97 -8.77 5.44
CA GLU A 56 -9.84 -8.05 6.72
C GLU A 56 -9.89 -6.54 6.51
N THR A 57 -10.54 -5.83 7.44
CA THR A 57 -10.69 -4.37 7.44
C THR A 57 -10.11 -3.70 8.68
N ASP A 58 -9.56 -4.48 9.61
CA ASP A 58 -9.07 -4.00 10.90
C ASP A 58 -7.76 -3.20 10.79
N SER A 59 -6.97 -3.46 9.76
CA SER A 59 -5.63 -2.91 9.58
C SER A 59 -5.12 -3.10 8.16
N PHE A 60 -4.15 -2.26 7.80
CA PHE A 60 -3.27 -2.49 6.66
C PHE A 60 -2.09 -3.40 7.05
N ALA A 61 -1.37 -3.89 6.05
CA ALA A 61 -0.17 -4.69 6.25
C ALA A 61 1.00 -4.24 5.37
N ILE A 62 2.22 -4.46 5.85
CA ILE A 62 3.48 -4.22 5.14
C ILE A 62 4.34 -5.47 5.27
N SER A 63 4.93 -5.94 4.16
CA SER A 63 5.95 -6.99 4.23
C SER A 63 7.26 -6.41 4.73
N ARG A 64 7.87 -7.05 5.74
CA ARG A 64 9.17 -6.62 6.27
C ARG A 64 10.33 -6.82 5.30
N ASP A 65 10.15 -7.69 4.30
CA ASP A 65 11.14 -7.92 3.24
C ASP A 65 10.94 -6.97 2.05
N ALA A 66 9.94 -6.08 2.09
CA ALA A 66 9.72 -5.11 1.03
C ALA A 66 10.83 -4.05 1.03
N LYS A 67 11.36 -3.72 -0.16
CA LYS A 67 12.35 -2.64 -0.32
C LYS A 67 11.87 -1.28 0.20
N SER A 68 10.56 -1.06 0.22
CA SER A 68 9.92 0.15 0.72
C SER A 68 9.62 0.12 2.22
N TYR A 69 9.94 -0.97 2.93
CA TYR A 69 9.55 -1.18 4.32
C TYR A 69 9.98 -0.03 5.23
N ASP A 70 11.28 0.31 5.25
CA ASP A 70 11.82 1.33 6.16
C ASP A 70 11.19 2.70 5.93
N HIS A 71 10.97 3.07 4.66
CA HIS A 71 10.32 4.33 4.31
C HIS A 71 8.86 4.37 4.80
N ILE A 72 8.09 3.31 4.52
CA ILE A 72 6.69 3.24 4.95
C ILE A 72 6.62 3.24 6.48
N TYR A 73 7.39 2.37 7.13
CA TYR A 73 7.37 2.20 8.58
C TYR A 73 7.78 3.48 9.33
N SER A 74 8.86 4.15 8.93
CA SER A 74 9.31 5.40 9.55
C SER A 74 8.28 6.52 9.40
N SER A 75 7.65 6.65 8.23
CA SER A 75 6.60 7.65 8.02
C SER A 75 5.37 7.40 8.90
N LEU A 76 4.95 6.15 9.06
CA LEU A 76 3.81 5.79 9.90
C LEU A 76 4.12 6.00 11.39
N LEU A 77 5.35 5.72 11.82
CA LEU A 77 5.79 6.02 13.18
C LEU A 77 5.77 7.52 13.46
N ALA A 78 6.27 8.34 12.52
CA ALA A 78 6.25 9.79 12.66
C ALA A 78 4.83 10.35 12.72
N ALA A 79 3.94 9.88 11.84
CA ALA A 79 2.52 10.25 11.85
C ALA A 79 1.83 9.83 13.16
N GLY A 80 2.07 8.60 13.62
CA GLY A 80 1.51 8.08 14.89
C GLY A 80 2.00 8.83 16.12
N ALA A 81 3.28 9.19 16.18
CA ALA A 81 3.86 9.94 17.31
C ALA A 81 3.34 11.38 17.40
N THR A 82 3.03 12.00 16.26
CA THR A 82 2.53 13.39 16.18
C THR A 82 1.00 13.47 16.22
N GLY A 83 0.29 12.36 16.01
CA GLY A 83 -1.15 12.34 15.80
C GLY A 83 -1.57 12.89 14.43
N ASN A 84 -0.62 13.17 13.54
CA ASN A 84 -0.90 13.66 12.20
C ASN A 84 -1.56 12.59 11.34
N GLN A 85 -2.34 13.06 10.36
CA GLN A 85 -2.91 12.18 9.37
C GLN A 85 -1.87 11.82 8.29
N VAL A 86 -1.94 10.59 7.80
CA VAL A 86 -1.09 10.06 6.73
C VAL A 86 -1.96 9.59 5.56
N GLN A 87 -1.55 9.95 4.34
CA GLN A 87 -2.15 9.39 3.15
C GLN A 87 -1.55 8.02 2.86
N ILE A 88 -2.40 7.01 2.72
CA ILE A 88 -2.00 5.62 2.48
C ILE A 88 -2.40 5.25 1.05
N TRP A 89 -1.39 4.86 0.27
CA TRP A 89 -1.54 4.32 -1.06
C TRP A 89 -1.31 2.81 -1.01
N VAL A 90 -2.17 2.05 -1.66
CA VAL A 90 -2.21 0.59 -1.51
C VAL A 90 -1.76 -0.11 -2.78
N ALA A 91 -1.24 -1.32 -2.63
CA ALA A 91 -0.83 -2.11 -3.78
C ALA A 91 -2.04 -2.51 -4.65
N TYR A 92 -1.84 -2.50 -5.97
CA TYR A 92 -2.80 -2.94 -6.98
C TYR A 92 -2.12 -3.91 -7.96
N GLY A 93 -2.77 -5.02 -8.30
CA GLY A 93 -2.22 -6.12 -9.13
C GLY A 93 -1.77 -7.35 -8.33
N ASN A 94 -0.49 -7.76 -8.45
CA ASN A 94 0.01 -8.95 -7.78
C ASN A 94 0.43 -8.67 -6.31
N GLY A 95 0.04 -9.55 -5.41
CA GLY A 95 0.40 -9.48 -3.99
C GLY A 95 -0.27 -8.33 -3.24
N GLU A 96 -1.54 -8.05 -3.53
CA GLU A 96 -2.30 -6.95 -2.93
C GLU A 96 -2.65 -7.19 -1.46
N CYS A 97 -2.79 -8.46 -1.06
CA CYS A 97 -3.15 -8.84 0.29
C CYS A 97 -2.00 -9.53 1.00
N LEU A 98 -1.75 -9.14 2.24
CA LEU A 98 -0.82 -9.81 3.15
C LEU A 98 -1.62 -10.29 4.36
N ASN A 99 -1.71 -11.60 4.55
CA ASN A 99 -2.54 -12.21 5.60
C ASN A 99 -3.97 -11.63 5.61
N ASN A 100 -4.61 -11.64 4.43
CA ASN A 100 -5.94 -11.12 4.15
C ASN A 100 -6.17 -9.61 4.36
N ARG A 101 -5.12 -8.84 4.65
CA ARG A 101 -5.17 -7.37 4.83
C ARG A 101 -4.56 -6.66 3.64
N GLN A 102 -5.08 -5.46 3.35
CA GLN A 102 -4.58 -4.65 2.25
C GLN A 102 -3.11 -4.25 2.46
N ARG A 103 -2.27 -4.50 1.46
CA ARG A 103 -0.86 -4.11 1.47
C ARG A 103 -0.69 -2.63 1.19
N ILE A 104 0.09 -1.94 2.03
CA ILE A 104 0.55 -0.57 1.77
C ILE A 104 1.67 -0.60 0.73
N ALA A 105 1.56 0.26 -0.28
CA ALA A 105 2.59 0.46 -1.28
C ALA A 105 3.42 1.72 -1.02
N LEU A 106 2.77 2.80 -0.55
CA LEU A 106 3.39 4.09 -0.31
C LEU A 106 2.60 4.85 0.77
N THR A 107 3.30 5.72 1.47
CA THR A 107 2.75 6.67 2.44
C THR A 107 3.23 8.08 2.13
N GLU A 108 2.39 9.06 2.42
CA GLU A 108 2.69 10.48 2.29
C GLU A 108 2.20 11.22 3.53
N ILE A 109 3.10 11.95 4.19
CA ILE A 109 2.78 12.82 5.33
C ILE A 109 2.71 14.25 4.80
N LYS A 110 1.60 14.93 5.08
CA LYS A 110 1.51 16.37 4.84
C LYS A 110 2.04 17.09 6.08
N PHE A 111 3.19 17.74 5.92
CA PHE A 111 3.83 18.58 6.94
C PHE A 111 3.18 19.95 7.01
#